data_AF-A0A835L9Y4-F1
#
_entry.id   AF-A0A835L9Y4-F1
#
_cell.length_a   1.000
_cell.length_b   1.000
_cell.length_c   1.000
_cell.angle_alpha   90.00
_cell.angle_beta   90.00
_cell.angle_gamma   90.00
#
_symmetry.space_group_name_H-M   'P 1'
#
loop_
_entity.id
_entity.type
_entity.pdbx_description
1 polymer ?
#
loop_
_entity_poly.entity_id
_entity_poly.type
_entity_poly.pdbx_seq_one_letter_code
_entity_poly.pdbx_strand_id
1 'polypeptide(L)'
;MFSIVRYVVYDLTIKCTKNLSTMGYDILHKKRRLNMQLVQNINAGQIIMFISSIAVLISNNEKIFSEDFLLLFIAYLTIQYSILGTTPLSSISYGVGMACNFYEGYLMHVIPSDGGNYGGFIQNVQAFEAREGIVVPVRKLFIVITKSMYSPPDLQMFNKENRSDISKLESCSVRIGDYSKGPLPSFAAIDDAVMFQSLEDRSRDVGGIKNRSYKNTAYKIHRQRGPPVYLVAECATPLYTLYRVMENKELYDDLAKVNIQDVCEDFCSTLMRLLDRSSECRDKVELVYYDDKDPEANLADVLLNRIQQLEPKLEELIRSLDFSNKQTLAINIARFVLYVLSVQGFCEACAVLYNCVCHQRLPEVKLLRRVHRHHVMMFLGAVVLLLTYEQPIIDERFFFILIATLIAKFPEIERKLDEKKTVNYGIGMACSYFEGYLIHVLPSDGSKFFGFLENIKIYESREGVVFPVKKLFVVVTKSLFSPPALEEFNKTGRDDLPKLEACSSLSEIEKDVAGIKNRIYRSTAYKIYRPNARPVCICTEGGTPLNTLHRVLKNSELSEELAGINREEIVLDFLTTLRKLIAKSPECRDKCEIVYFDDSNRDLNLADLLLDRIRELEPNFEEIIARRR
;
A
#
# COMPACT_ATOMS: atom_id res chain seq x y z
N MET A 1 -25.86 24.32 44.33
CA MET A 1 -24.42 24.64 44.47
C MET A 1 -23.56 23.39 44.31
N PHE A 2 -23.79 22.31 45.08
CA PHE A 2 -23.05 21.05 44.96
C PHE A 2 -23.10 20.39 43.58
N SER A 3 -24.24 20.47 42.87
CA SER A 3 -24.31 19.98 41.49
C SER A 3 -23.34 20.71 40.57
N ILE A 4 -23.26 22.05 40.64
CA ILE A 4 -22.32 22.86 39.82
C ILE A 4 -20.87 22.47 40.13
N VAL A 5 -20.53 22.32 41.41
CA VAL A 5 -19.19 21.85 41.84
C VAL A 5 -18.90 20.45 41.29
N ARG A 6 -19.89 19.55 41.29
CA ARG A 6 -19.78 18.19 40.74
C ARG A 6 -19.57 18.21 39.22
N TYR A 7 -20.30 19.05 38.48
CA TYR A 7 -20.12 19.23 37.03
C TYR A 7 -18.76 19.83 36.67
N VAL A 8 -18.22 20.72 37.49
CA VAL A 8 -16.84 21.24 37.33
C VAL A 8 -15.82 20.13 37.56
N VAL A 9 -16.01 19.26 38.56
CA VAL A 9 -15.16 18.06 38.76
C VAL A 9 -15.26 17.12 37.56
N TYR A 10 -16.44 16.94 36.98
CA TYR A 10 -16.62 16.09 35.80
C TYR A 10 -15.90 16.64 34.57
N ASP A 11 -16.10 17.91 34.24
CA ASP A 11 -15.45 18.57 33.11
C ASP A 11 -13.91 18.55 33.25
N LEU A 12 -13.40 18.83 34.45
CA LEU A 12 -11.98 18.78 34.74
C LEU A 12 -11.42 17.34 34.73
N THR A 13 -12.18 16.36 35.22
CA THR A 13 -11.78 14.94 35.15
C THR A 13 -11.67 14.49 33.68
N ILE A 14 -12.65 14.83 32.84
CA ILE A 14 -12.67 14.46 31.41
C ILE A 14 -11.51 15.13 30.67
N LYS A 15 -11.24 16.41 30.95
CA LYS A 15 -10.09 17.14 30.36
C LYS A 15 -8.75 16.58 30.84
N CYS A 16 -8.65 16.20 32.12
CA CYS A 16 -7.43 15.66 32.69
C CYS A 16 -7.16 14.24 32.18
N THR A 17 -8.19 13.37 32.07
CA THR A 17 -8.08 12.04 31.47
C THR A 17 -7.73 12.13 29.98
N LYS A 18 -8.24 13.10 29.23
CA LYS A 18 -7.80 13.38 27.84
C LYS A 18 -6.28 13.62 27.74
N ASN A 19 -5.74 14.48 28.60
CA ASN A 19 -4.32 14.82 28.59
C ASN A 19 -3.43 13.69 29.17
N LEU A 20 -3.92 12.96 30.17
CA LEU A 20 -3.21 11.82 30.75
C LEU A 20 -3.21 10.59 29.84
N SER A 21 -4.29 10.36 29.07
CA SER A 21 -4.40 9.23 28.14
C SER A 21 -3.47 9.41 26.94
N THR A 22 -3.39 10.62 26.39
CA THR A 22 -2.43 10.98 25.33
C THR A 22 -0.98 10.86 25.81
N MET A 23 -0.71 11.32 27.04
CA MET A 23 0.61 11.21 27.67
C MET A 23 1.00 9.77 28.01
N GLY A 24 0.05 8.97 28.52
CA GLY A 24 0.23 7.55 28.79
C GLY A 24 0.46 6.74 27.51
N TYR A 25 -0.28 7.05 26.44
CA TYR A 25 -0.09 6.46 25.11
C TYR A 25 1.31 6.77 24.55
N ASP A 26 1.77 8.02 24.63
CA ASP A 26 3.13 8.39 24.18
C ASP A 26 4.24 7.69 24.99
N ILE A 27 4.04 7.48 26.29
CA ILE A 27 5.00 6.78 27.16
C ILE A 27 5.03 5.28 26.85
N LEU A 28 3.85 4.64 26.77
CA LEU A 28 3.72 3.19 26.54
C LEU A 28 4.12 2.79 25.11
N HIS A 29 3.71 3.57 24.11
CA HIS A 29 3.84 3.17 22.71
C HIS A 29 5.07 3.75 22.02
N LYS A 30 5.57 4.94 22.42
CA LYS A 30 6.73 5.59 21.78
C LYS A 30 8.02 5.53 22.61
N LYS A 31 8.02 4.90 23.80
CA LYS A 31 9.16 4.83 24.75
C LYS A 31 9.89 6.17 24.97
N ARG A 32 9.19 7.30 24.85
CA ARG A 32 9.77 8.64 25.07
C ARG A 32 9.79 8.95 26.58
N ARG A 33 10.85 9.59 27.06
CA ARG A 33 10.88 10.17 28.42
C ARG A 33 9.83 11.28 28.54
N LEU A 34 9.23 11.41 29.73
CA LEU A 34 8.23 12.44 30.08
C LEU A 34 8.69 13.82 29.60
N ASN A 35 7.95 14.41 28.65
CA ASN A 35 8.16 15.80 28.28
C ASN A 35 7.47 16.69 29.33
N MET A 36 8.25 17.23 30.28
CA MET A 36 7.72 18.09 31.35
C MET A 36 7.01 19.36 30.85
N GLN A 37 7.26 19.80 29.61
CA GLN A 37 6.53 20.93 29.02
C GLN A 37 5.04 20.62 28.76
N LEU A 38 4.66 19.36 28.55
CA LEU A 38 3.24 18.99 28.39
C LEU A 38 2.48 19.04 29.73
N VAL A 39 3.17 18.75 30.83
CA VAL A 39 2.62 18.86 32.20
C VAL A 39 2.45 20.34 32.59
N GLN A 40 3.33 21.22 32.10
CA GLN A 40 3.24 22.67 32.30
C GLN A 40 2.04 23.32 31.60
N ASN A 41 1.43 22.66 30.61
CA ASN A 41 0.19 23.11 29.96
C ASN A 41 -1.09 22.80 30.76
N ILE A 42 -1.00 22.05 31.85
CA ILE A 42 -2.12 21.92 32.79
C ILE A 42 -2.16 23.21 33.60
N ASN A 43 -3.12 24.08 33.27
CA ASN A 43 -3.28 25.37 33.92
C ASN A 43 -3.39 25.17 35.45
N ALA A 44 -2.46 25.75 36.22
CA ALA A 44 -2.42 25.60 37.68
C ALA A 44 -3.78 25.96 38.33
N GLY A 45 -4.52 26.91 37.74
CA GLY A 45 -5.87 27.25 38.17
C GLY A 45 -6.88 26.11 38.03
N GLN A 46 -6.76 25.25 37.00
CA GLN A 46 -7.62 24.08 36.81
C GLN A 46 -7.34 22.98 37.85
N ILE A 47 -6.08 22.76 38.21
CA ILE A 47 -5.70 21.82 39.28
C ILE A 47 -6.21 22.32 40.63
N ILE A 48 -6.02 23.61 40.93
CA ILE A 48 -6.51 24.22 42.17
C ILE A 48 -8.04 24.14 42.25
N MET A 49 -8.75 24.45 41.15
CA MET A 49 -10.21 24.29 41.09
C MET A 49 -10.64 22.83 41.25
N PHE A 50 -9.92 21.87 40.66
CA PHE A 50 -10.21 20.44 40.78
C PHE A 50 -10.08 19.95 42.22
N ILE A 51 -8.95 20.24 42.86
CA ILE A 51 -8.67 19.85 44.25
C ILE A 51 -9.66 20.53 45.20
N SER A 52 -9.93 21.83 45.02
CA SER A 52 -10.89 22.57 45.85
C SER A 52 -12.32 22.02 45.69
N SER A 53 -12.72 21.65 44.48
CA SER A 53 -14.05 21.07 44.23
C SER A 53 -14.19 19.67 44.82
N ILE A 54 -13.15 18.83 44.73
CA ILE A 54 -13.11 17.52 45.40
C ILE A 54 -13.17 17.68 46.93
N ALA A 55 -12.39 18.60 47.49
CA ALA A 55 -12.38 18.87 48.93
C ALA A 55 -13.76 19.32 49.43
N VAL A 56 -14.47 20.15 48.66
CA VAL A 56 -15.85 20.55 48.97
C VAL A 56 -16.81 19.36 48.92
N LEU A 57 -16.69 18.46 47.94
CA LEU A 57 -17.56 17.27 47.85
C LEU A 57 -17.30 16.29 48.99
N ILE A 58 -16.02 15.99 49.28
CA ILE A 58 -15.63 15.08 50.37
C ILE A 58 -16.06 15.65 51.74
N SER A 59 -15.82 16.95 51.99
CA SER A 59 -16.18 17.58 53.27
C SER A 59 -17.68 17.61 53.53
N ASN A 60 -18.50 17.46 52.49
CA ASN A 60 -19.96 17.39 52.58
C ASN A 60 -20.50 15.95 52.42
N ASN A 61 -19.63 14.94 52.45
CA ASN A 61 -19.98 13.52 52.31
C ASN A 61 -20.71 13.16 51.00
N GLU A 62 -20.47 13.95 49.95
CA GLU A 62 -21.06 13.77 48.63
C GLU A 62 -20.18 12.84 47.76
N LYS A 63 -20.81 11.97 46.97
CA LYS A 63 -20.08 11.11 46.02
C LYS A 63 -19.39 11.97 44.95
N ILE A 64 -18.10 11.72 44.74
CA ILE A 64 -17.29 12.42 43.72
C ILE A 64 -17.82 12.13 42.31
N PHE A 65 -18.24 10.88 42.07
CA PHE A 65 -18.88 10.43 40.84
C PHE A 65 -20.26 9.83 41.16
N SER A 66 -21.29 10.44 40.59
CA SER A 66 -22.68 9.94 40.57
C SER A 66 -22.97 9.25 39.24
N GLU A 67 -24.10 8.55 39.15
CA GLU A 67 -24.58 7.89 37.93
C GLU A 67 -24.66 8.86 36.72
N ASP A 68 -24.89 10.14 37.00
CA ASP A 68 -24.95 11.20 35.99
C ASP A 68 -23.61 11.43 35.25
N PHE A 69 -22.46 11.10 35.88
CA PHE A 69 -21.14 11.21 35.23
C PHE A 69 -21.07 10.34 33.98
N LEU A 70 -21.63 9.13 34.04
CA LEU A 70 -21.63 8.19 32.93
C LEU A 70 -22.46 8.75 31.76
N LEU A 71 -23.64 9.30 32.04
CA LEU A 71 -24.50 9.95 31.05
C LEU A 71 -23.83 11.19 30.43
N LEU A 72 -23.14 12.00 31.22
CA LEU A 72 -22.40 13.17 30.72
C LEU A 72 -21.17 12.80 29.91
N PHE A 73 -20.47 11.74 30.30
CA PHE A 73 -19.33 11.22 29.57
C PHE A 73 -19.78 10.62 28.22
N ILE A 74 -20.87 9.86 28.21
CA ILE A 74 -21.50 9.36 26.99
C ILE A 74 -22.00 10.52 26.12
N ALA A 75 -22.64 11.55 26.70
CA ALA A 75 -23.08 12.74 25.97
C ALA A 75 -21.90 13.52 25.37
N TYR A 76 -20.81 13.69 26.13
CA TYR A 76 -19.57 14.31 25.65
C TYR A 76 -18.97 13.54 24.47
N LEU A 77 -18.89 12.21 24.57
CA LEU A 77 -18.43 11.35 23.47
C LEU A 77 -19.36 11.44 22.25
N THR A 78 -20.68 11.50 22.46
CA THR A 78 -21.69 11.64 21.39
C THR A 78 -21.57 12.98 20.66
N ILE A 79 -21.30 14.07 21.40
CA ILE A 79 -21.06 15.41 20.83
C ILE A 79 -19.71 15.47 20.09
N GLN A 80 -18.66 14.82 20.58
CA GLN A 80 -17.40 14.71 19.84
C GLN A 80 -17.55 13.84 18.59
N TYR A 81 -18.41 12.82 18.64
CA TYR A 81 -18.75 11.99 17.48
C TYR A 81 -19.56 12.75 16.41
N SER A 82 -20.39 13.73 16.79
CA SER A 82 -21.18 14.50 15.81
C SER A 82 -20.32 15.43 14.96
N ILE A 83 -19.16 15.85 15.46
CA ILE A 83 -18.16 16.63 14.70
C ILE A 83 -17.47 15.76 13.62
N LEU A 84 -17.41 14.44 13.78
CA LEU A 84 -16.87 13.50 12.78
C LEU A 84 -17.77 13.33 11.55
N GLY A 85 -19.06 13.67 11.66
CA GLY A 85 -20.05 13.46 10.60
C GLY A 85 -20.16 14.61 9.59
N THR A 86 -19.44 15.72 9.81
CA THR A 86 -19.60 16.96 9.02
C THR A 86 -18.32 17.46 8.35
N THR A 87 -17.19 16.80 8.54
CA THR A 87 -15.98 17.10 7.73
C THR A 87 -16.13 16.43 6.37
N PRO A 88 -16.05 17.16 5.25
CA PRO A 88 -16.01 16.52 3.94
C PRO A 88 -14.78 15.61 3.90
N LEU A 89 -14.95 14.33 3.54
CA LEU A 89 -13.84 13.48 3.11
C LEU A 89 -13.25 14.07 1.81
N SER A 90 -12.45 15.13 1.90
CA SER A 90 -11.93 15.82 0.71
C SER A 90 -10.51 15.39 0.32
N SER A 91 -9.87 14.45 1.04
CA SER A 91 -8.65 13.83 0.52
C SER A 91 -8.52 12.37 0.95
N ILE A 92 -8.36 11.49 -0.04
CA ILE A 92 -7.98 10.09 0.20
C ILE A 92 -6.55 10.08 0.72
N SER A 93 -6.29 9.30 1.78
CA SER A 93 -4.93 9.08 2.26
C SER A 93 -4.07 8.44 1.17
N TYR A 94 -2.91 9.02 0.91
CA TYR A 94 -1.92 8.48 -0.02
C TYR A 94 -1.62 6.99 0.22
N GLY A 95 -1.62 6.53 1.48
CA GLY A 95 -1.40 5.12 1.83
C GLY A 95 -2.48 4.18 1.24
N VAL A 96 -3.75 4.58 1.32
CA VAL A 96 -4.87 3.87 0.69
C VAL A 96 -4.65 3.76 -0.81
N GLY A 97 -4.31 4.89 -1.43
CA GLY A 97 -4.00 4.98 -2.84
C GLY A 97 -2.84 4.08 -3.29
N MET A 98 -1.76 4.04 -2.51
CA MET A 98 -0.61 3.17 -2.76
C MET A 98 -1.00 1.69 -2.72
N ALA A 99 -1.84 1.29 -1.76
CA ALA A 99 -2.29 -0.09 -1.63
C ALA A 99 -3.17 -0.50 -2.82
N CYS A 100 -4.13 0.35 -3.21
CA CYS A 100 -4.97 0.10 -4.39
C CYS A 100 -4.14 0.01 -5.68
N ASN A 101 -3.14 0.88 -5.85
CA ASN A 101 -2.26 0.88 -7.01
C ASN A 101 -1.39 -0.40 -7.05
N PHE A 102 -0.83 -0.79 -5.91
CA PHE A 102 -0.05 -2.02 -5.82
C PHE A 102 -0.89 -3.28 -6.06
N TYR A 103 -2.12 -3.31 -5.57
CA TYR A 103 -3.04 -4.42 -5.81
C TYR A 103 -3.45 -4.53 -7.30
N GLU A 104 -4.07 -3.48 -7.88
CA GLU A 104 -4.58 -3.54 -9.25
C GLU A 104 -3.46 -3.49 -10.31
N GLY A 105 -2.45 -2.66 -10.07
CA GLY A 105 -1.36 -2.35 -11.00
C GLY A 105 -0.19 -3.33 -10.93
N TYR A 106 -0.15 -4.22 -9.94
CA TYR A 106 0.90 -5.23 -9.82
C TYR A 106 0.36 -6.61 -9.44
N LEU A 107 -0.26 -6.79 -8.27
CA LEU A 107 -0.67 -8.13 -7.81
C LEU A 107 -1.68 -8.79 -8.74
N MET A 108 -2.66 -8.05 -9.27
CA MET A 108 -3.62 -8.56 -10.26
C MET A 108 -3.00 -8.89 -11.62
N HIS A 109 -1.78 -8.41 -11.89
CA HIS A 109 -0.99 -8.81 -13.05
C HIS A 109 -0.03 -9.96 -12.76
N VAL A 110 0.18 -10.35 -11.50
CA VAL A 110 1.17 -11.38 -11.12
C VAL A 110 0.48 -12.65 -10.62
N ILE A 111 -0.53 -12.51 -9.77
CA ILE A 111 -1.16 -13.62 -9.03
C ILE A 111 -2.15 -14.42 -9.88
N PRO A 112 -3.16 -13.82 -10.54
CA PRO A 112 -4.22 -14.59 -11.19
C PRO A 112 -3.73 -15.27 -12.48
N SER A 113 -4.28 -16.44 -12.80
CA SER A 113 -4.21 -17.03 -14.15
C SER A 113 -5.07 -16.21 -15.11
N ASP A 114 -4.68 -16.11 -16.38
CA ASP A 114 -5.58 -15.60 -17.42
C ASP A 114 -6.43 -16.68 -18.11
N GLY A 115 -6.31 -17.94 -17.69
CA GLY A 115 -7.03 -19.06 -18.32
C GLY A 115 -6.62 -19.33 -19.77
N GLY A 116 -5.58 -18.65 -20.25
CA GLY A 116 -5.00 -18.81 -21.59
C GLY A 116 -3.65 -19.53 -21.53
N ASN A 117 -2.66 -19.02 -22.27
CA ASN A 117 -1.34 -19.65 -22.38
C ASN A 117 -0.49 -19.57 -21.09
N TYR A 118 -0.91 -18.85 -20.04
CA TYR A 118 -0.12 -18.63 -18.84
C TYR A 118 -0.86 -19.06 -17.56
N GLY A 119 -0.19 -19.90 -16.78
CA GLY A 119 -0.79 -20.55 -15.62
C GLY A 119 -1.14 -19.62 -14.45
N GLY A 120 -0.53 -18.45 -14.28
CA GLY A 120 -0.65 -17.64 -13.05
C GLY A 120 0.50 -17.92 -12.06
N PHE A 121 0.53 -17.25 -10.90
CA PHE A 121 1.68 -17.31 -9.99
C PHE A 121 2.00 -18.73 -9.49
N ILE A 122 0.98 -19.48 -9.05
CA ILE A 122 1.16 -20.83 -8.51
C ILE A 122 1.77 -21.77 -9.54
N GLN A 123 1.29 -21.68 -10.78
CA GLN A 123 1.78 -22.48 -11.90
C GLN A 123 3.20 -22.08 -12.30
N ASN A 124 3.55 -20.79 -12.19
CA ASN A 124 4.93 -20.33 -12.41
C ASN A 124 5.87 -20.90 -11.32
N VAL A 125 5.43 -20.94 -10.06
CA VAL A 125 6.17 -21.62 -8.98
C VAL A 125 6.30 -23.12 -9.26
N GLN A 126 5.23 -23.79 -9.72
CA GLN A 126 5.27 -25.22 -10.04
C GLN A 126 6.19 -25.53 -11.23
N ALA A 127 6.21 -24.67 -12.25
CA ALA A 127 7.13 -24.79 -13.37
C ALA A 127 8.59 -24.63 -12.91
N PHE A 128 8.84 -23.68 -12.01
CA PHE A 128 10.13 -23.51 -11.35
C PHE A 128 10.53 -24.74 -10.50
N GLU A 129 9.62 -25.28 -9.68
CA GLU A 129 9.84 -26.53 -8.93
C GLU A 129 10.22 -27.69 -9.85
N ALA A 130 9.49 -27.87 -10.95
CA ALA A 130 9.72 -28.94 -11.93
C ALA A 130 11.04 -28.77 -12.69
N ARG A 131 11.39 -27.53 -13.07
CA ARG A 131 12.60 -27.21 -13.82
C ARG A 131 13.86 -27.40 -12.99
N GLU A 132 13.84 -26.92 -11.75
CA GLU A 132 15.00 -26.93 -10.86
C GLU A 132 15.08 -28.19 -9.99
N GLY A 133 14.05 -29.05 -10.00
CA GLY A 133 14.00 -30.27 -9.18
C GLY A 133 13.91 -29.98 -7.68
N ILE A 134 13.23 -28.90 -7.29
CA ILE A 134 13.09 -28.45 -5.89
C ILE A 134 11.62 -28.40 -5.46
N VAL A 135 11.40 -28.19 -4.16
CA VAL A 135 10.07 -27.98 -3.59
C VAL A 135 10.02 -26.62 -2.88
N VAL A 136 9.01 -25.84 -3.23
CA VAL A 136 8.64 -24.59 -2.55
C VAL A 136 7.48 -24.93 -1.61
N PRO A 137 7.73 -25.12 -0.29
CA PRO A 137 6.74 -25.64 0.65
C PRO A 137 5.47 -24.79 0.74
N VAL A 138 5.61 -23.47 0.64
CA VAL A 138 4.49 -22.53 0.65
C VAL A 138 4.50 -21.77 -0.67
N ARG A 139 3.56 -22.14 -1.56
CA ARG A 139 3.36 -21.48 -2.86
C ARG A 139 2.61 -20.16 -2.71
N LYS A 140 3.13 -19.25 -1.88
CA LYS A 140 2.62 -17.87 -1.74
C LYS A 140 3.71 -16.87 -2.11
N LEU A 141 3.31 -15.69 -2.57
CA LEU A 141 4.21 -14.56 -2.71
C LEU A 141 4.37 -13.89 -1.34
N PHE A 142 5.58 -13.92 -0.78
CA PHE A 142 5.90 -13.26 0.48
C PHE A 142 6.30 -11.81 0.23
N ILE A 143 5.52 -10.88 0.77
CA ILE A 143 5.76 -9.43 0.67
C ILE A 143 6.32 -8.95 1.99
N VAL A 144 7.61 -8.63 2.01
CA VAL A 144 8.33 -8.13 3.18
C VAL A 144 8.03 -6.65 3.38
N ILE A 145 7.49 -6.31 4.55
CA ILE A 145 7.20 -4.97 5.04
C ILE A 145 8.23 -4.61 6.10
N THR A 146 9.18 -3.74 5.75
CA THR A 146 10.25 -3.32 6.66
C THR A 146 9.80 -2.15 7.53
N LYS A 147 10.25 -2.11 8.78
CA LYS A 147 9.92 -1.03 9.73
C LYS A 147 10.52 0.31 9.33
N SER A 148 11.67 0.31 8.67
CA SER A 148 12.25 1.54 8.12
C SER A 148 11.64 1.96 6.78
N MET A 149 10.84 1.10 6.14
CA MET A 149 10.41 1.17 4.74
C MET A 149 11.52 0.97 3.70
N TYR A 150 12.79 0.88 4.13
CA TYR A 150 13.90 0.58 3.24
C TYR A 150 13.72 -0.82 2.64
N SER A 151 13.96 -0.92 1.34
CA SER A 151 13.92 -2.19 0.61
C SER A 151 15.20 -2.30 -0.20
N PRO A 152 16.13 -3.20 0.16
CA PRO A 152 17.37 -3.35 -0.57
C PRO A 152 17.10 -3.87 -1.99
N PRO A 153 18.02 -3.66 -2.94
CA PRO A 153 17.95 -4.27 -4.27
C PRO A 153 17.83 -5.81 -4.22
N ASP A 154 18.49 -6.45 -3.26
CA ASP A 154 18.47 -7.90 -3.03
C ASP A 154 18.18 -8.18 -1.54
N LEU A 155 17.25 -9.09 -1.23
CA LEU A 155 16.93 -9.44 0.17
C LEU A 155 18.12 -10.09 0.88
N GLN A 156 19.09 -10.66 0.15
CA GLN A 156 20.34 -11.15 0.72
C GLN A 156 21.12 -10.07 1.49
N MET A 157 20.93 -8.79 1.16
CA MET A 157 21.61 -7.70 1.86
C MET A 157 21.15 -7.54 3.32
N PHE A 158 20.05 -8.19 3.72
CA PHE A 158 19.65 -8.29 5.13
C PHE A 158 20.41 -9.38 5.90
N ASN A 159 21.19 -10.24 5.22
CA ASN A 159 22.02 -11.23 5.89
C ASN A 159 23.07 -10.56 6.78
N LYS A 160 23.29 -11.12 7.96
CA LYS A 160 24.42 -10.71 8.81
C LYS A 160 25.66 -11.49 8.37
N GLU A 161 26.50 -10.87 7.53
CA GLU A 161 27.67 -11.54 6.93
C GLU A 161 28.63 -12.16 7.96
N ASN A 162 28.79 -11.49 9.11
CA ASN A 162 29.71 -11.90 10.19
C ASN A 162 29.16 -13.00 11.12
N ARG A 163 27.97 -13.55 10.86
CA ARG A 163 27.34 -14.58 11.69
C ARG A 163 27.09 -15.82 10.84
N SER A 164 27.98 -16.81 10.92
CA SER A 164 27.81 -18.11 10.25
C SER A 164 26.84 -19.04 10.98
N ASP A 165 26.51 -18.68 12.22
CA ASP A 165 25.65 -19.43 13.12
C ASP A 165 24.16 -19.16 12.92
N ILE A 166 23.75 -18.30 11.98
CA ILE A 166 22.34 -17.94 11.74
C ILE A 166 21.92 -18.29 10.31
N SER A 167 20.61 -18.42 10.08
CA SER A 167 20.09 -18.70 8.75
C SER A 167 20.38 -17.55 7.78
N LYS A 168 20.60 -17.86 6.50
CA LYS A 168 20.94 -16.87 5.46
C LYS A 168 20.07 -17.04 4.23
N LEU A 169 19.71 -15.92 3.60
CA LEU A 169 19.04 -15.87 2.32
C LEU A 169 20.06 -15.91 1.18
N GLU A 170 19.72 -16.58 0.10
CA GLU A 170 20.42 -16.56 -1.17
C GLU A 170 19.39 -16.41 -2.29
N SER A 171 19.59 -15.48 -3.22
CA SER A 171 18.71 -15.29 -4.37
C SER A 171 19.03 -16.33 -5.44
N CYS A 172 18.01 -17.01 -5.97
CA CYS A 172 18.15 -18.04 -7.00
C CYS A 172 18.30 -17.42 -8.40
N SER A 173 19.07 -16.34 -8.52
CA SER A 173 19.25 -15.58 -9.76
C SER A 173 20.73 -15.52 -10.13
N VAL A 174 21.30 -16.65 -10.59
CA VAL A 174 22.66 -16.65 -11.13
C VAL A 174 22.58 -16.81 -12.65
N ARG A 175 23.05 -15.80 -13.39
CA ARG A 175 23.42 -15.94 -14.81
C ARG A 175 24.95 -15.95 -14.91
N ILE A 176 25.50 -16.92 -15.66
CA ILE A 176 26.85 -16.89 -16.26
C ILE A 176 27.06 -15.51 -16.89
N GLY A 177 28.06 -14.76 -16.42
CA GLY A 177 28.39 -13.48 -17.04
C GLY A 177 29.31 -12.52 -16.29
N ASP A 178 29.59 -12.68 -14.99
CA ASP A 178 30.55 -11.79 -14.31
C ASP A 178 32.01 -12.26 -14.50
N TYR A 179 32.46 -12.30 -15.76
CA TYR A 179 33.86 -12.56 -16.14
C TYR A 179 34.75 -11.32 -16.01
N SER A 180 34.29 -10.27 -15.34
CA SER A 180 35.11 -9.07 -15.07
C SER A 180 36.13 -9.29 -13.96
N LYS A 181 36.06 -10.42 -13.24
CA LYS A 181 36.95 -10.74 -12.10
C LYS A 181 37.38 -12.21 -12.08
N GLY A 182 38.25 -12.62 -12.99
CA GLY A 182 39.07 -13.83 -12.83
C GLY A 182 39.04 -14.84 -13.99
N PRO A 183 39.98 -15.80 -14.01
CA PRO A 183 40.06 -16.82 -15.05
C PRO A 183 38.89 -17.82 -14.95
N LEU A 184 38.47 -18.34 -16.11
CA LEU A 184 37.39 -19.33 -16.24
C LEU A 184 37.55 -20.50 -15.24
N PRO A 185 36.49 -20.90 -14.54
CA PRO A 185 36.51 -22.13 -13.75
C PRO A 185 36.78 -23.32 -14.66
N SER A 186 37.60 -24.28 -14.20
CA SER A 186 37.79 -25.55 -14.89
C SER A 186 36.47 -26.31 -15.04
N PHE A 187 36.33 -27.13 -16.09
CA PHE A 187 35.14 -27.94 -16.39
C PHE A 187 34.61 -28.77 -15.19
N ALA A 188 35.48 -29.15 -14.25
CA ALA A 188 35.12 -29.88 -13.03
C ALA A 188 34.48 -29.02 -11.92
N ALA A 189 34.54 -27.69 -12.01
CA ALA A 189 33.89 -26.75 -11.08
C ALA A 189 32.47 -26.33 -11.54
N ILE A 190 32.03 -26.84 -12.70
CA ILE A 190 30.72 -26.53 -13.30
C ILE A 190 29.62 -27.47 -12.77
N ASP A 191 29.98 -28.65 -12.23
CA ASP A 191 28.99 -29.63 -11.74
C ASP A 191 28.22 -29.17 -10.49
N ASP A 192 28.79 -28.30 -9.66
CA ASP A 192 28.08 -27.70 -8.50
C ASP A 192 27.39 -26.36 -8.84
N ALA A 193 27.67 -25.79 -10.01
CA ALA A 193 27.08 -24.54 -10.51
C ALA A 193 25.95 -24.83 -11.49
N VAL A 194 24.95 -25.59 -11.06
CA VAL A 194 23.66 -25.64 -11.76
C VAL A 194 23.10 -24.22 -11.78
N MET A 195 22.87 -23.70 -12.99
CA MET A 195 22.40 -22.35 -13.25
C MET A 195 20.95 -22.18 -12.76
N PHE A 196 20.79 -21.83 -11.48
CA PHE A 196 19.47 -21.52 -10.92
C PHE A 196 18.98 -20.18 -11.51
N GLN A 197 17.95 -20.27 -12.34
CA GLN A 197 17.17 -19.12 -12.80
C GLN A 197 15.89 -19.02 -11.98
N SER A 198 15.57 -17.80 -11.54
CA SER A 198 14.31 -17.48 -10.84
C SER A 198 13.07 -17.81 -11.69
N LEU A 199 11.88 -17.49 -11.15
CA LEU A 199 10.60 -17.60 -11.85
C LEU A 199 10.64 -16.92 -13.23
N GLU A 200 9.87 -17.47 -14.17
CA GLU A 200 9.76 -16.89 -15.51
C GLU A 200 9.05 -15.54 -15.46
N ASP A 201 9.53 -14.62 -16.29
CA ASP A 201 8.97 -13.29 -16.46
C ASP A 201 7.56 -13.37 -17.06
N ARG A 202 6.60 -12.68 -16.44
CA ARG A 202 5.25 -12.54 -16.98
C ARG A 202 5.14 -11.28 -17.83
N SER A 203 4.83 -11.43 -19.11
CA SER A 203 4.69 -10.30 -20.04
C SER A 203 3.22 -9.93 -20.30
N ARG A 204 2.88 -8.64 -20.25
CA ARG A 204 1.53 -8.11 -20.60
C ARG A 204 1.60 -6.75 -21.27
N ASP A 205 0.70 -6.49 -22.21
CA ASP A 205 0.49 -5.14 -22.74
C ASP A 205 -0.25 -4.29 -21.70
N VAL A 206 0.31 -3.15 -21.29
CA VAL A 206 -0.28 -2.29 -20.26
C VAL A 206 -0.01 -0.82 -20.58
N GLY A 207 -1.09 -0.05 -20.76
CA GLY A 207 -1.02 1.41 -20.87
C GLY A 207 -0.09 1.88 -21.98
N GLY A 208 -0.14 1.28 -23.17
CA GLY A 208 0.74 1.60 -24.28
C GLY A 208 2.11 0.95 -24.25
N ILE A 209 2.45 0.18 -23.21
CA ILE A 209 3.72 -0.55 -23.14
C ILE A 209 3.48 -1.98 -23.61
N LYS A 210 4.08 -2.36 -24.73
CA LYS A 210 4.05 -3.72 -25.27
C LYS A 210 4.93 -4.66 -24.46
N ASN A 211 4.39 -5.85 -24.14
CA ASN A 211 5.08 -6.92 -23.42
C ASN A 211 5.77 -6.45 -22.12
N ARG A 212 5.11 -5.63 -21.30
CA ARG A 212 5.63 -5.21 -20.00
C ARG A 212 5.90 -6.43 -19.12
N SER A 213 7.14 -6.57 -18.63
CA SER A 213 7.55 -7.71 -17.79
C SER A 213 7.25 -7.49 -16.31
N TYR A 214 6.74 -8.54 -15.66
CA TYR A 214 6.56 -8.66 -14.22
C TYR A 214 7.37 -9.86 -13.73
N LYS A 215 8.17 -9.64 -12.70
CA LYS A 215 9.16 -10.60 -12.23
C LYS A 215 9.13 -10.74 -10.73
N ASN A 216 9.28 -11.96 -10.25
CA ASN A 216 9.44 -12.29 -8.85
C ASN A 216 10.75 -13.04 -8.64
N THR A 217 11.34 -12.90 -7.47
CA THR A 217 12.61 -13.56 -7.13
C THR A 217 12.37 -14.74 -6.20
N ALA A 218 12.82 -15.92 -6.62
CA ALA A 218 12.93 -17.07 -5.74
C ALA A 218 14.18 -16.92 -4.86
N TYR A 219 14.02 -17.23 -3.58
CA TYR A 219 15.07 -17.22 -2.58
C TYR A 219 15.21 -18.61 -1.98
N LYS A 220 16.45 -18.94 -1.63
CA LYS A 220 16.88 -20.11 -0.89
C LYS A 220 17.30 -19.67 0.50
N ILE A 221 16.71 -20.26 1.54
CA ILE A 221 17.11 -20.05 2.93
C ILE A 221 18.00 -21.20 3.37
N HIS A 222 19.26 -20.90 3.63
CA HIS A 222 20.20 -21.80 4.28
C HIS A 222 19.88 -21.84 5.77
N ARG A 223 19.48 -23.02 6.26
CA ARG A 223 19.20 -23.26 7.67
C ARG A 223 20.46 -23.69 8.39
N GLN A 224 20.53 -23.44 9.69
CA GLN A 224 21.57 -24.00 10.56
C GLN A 224 21.61 -25.53 10.52
N ARG A 225 20.43 -26.17 10.39
CA ARG A 225 20.27 -27.63 10.36
C ARG A 225 19.25 -28.03 9.30
N GLY A 226 19.60 -29.06 8.52
CA GLY A 226 18.73 -29.63 7.49
C GLY A 226 18.88 -28.96 6.12
N PRO A 227 18.13 -29.47 5.11
CA PRO A 227 18.22 -28.96 3.75
C PRO A 227 17.73 -27.49 3.65
N PRO A 228 18.14 -26.75 2.61
CA PRO A 228 17.65 -25.40 2.39
C PRO A 228 16.14 -25.38 2.14
N VAL A 229 15.51 -24.24 2.44
CA VAL A 229 14.07 -24.01 2.19
C VAL A 229 13.92 -22.95 1.12
N TYR A 230 13.05 -23.18 0.13
CA TYR A 230 12.83 -22.25 -0.97
C TYR A 230 11.54 -21.47 -0.78
N LEU A 231 11.52 -20.21 -1.20
CA LEU A 231 10.32 -19.38 -1.23
C LEU A 231 10.41 -18.35 -2.35
N VAL A 232 9.30 -17.67 -2.63
CA VAL A 232 9.29 -16.48 -3.49
C VAL A 232 8.97 -15.28 -2.63
N ALA A 233 9.88 -14.30 -2.60
CA ALA A 233 9.76 -13.14 -1.74
C ALA A 233 10.23 -11.86 -2.42
N GLU A 234 9.70 -10.73 -1.97
CA GLU A 234 10.10 -9.39 -2.39
C GLU A 234 9.65 -8.36 -1.34
N CYS A 235 10.17 -7.14 -1.40
CA CYS A 235 9.67 -6.06 -0.56
C CYS A 235 8.47 -5.36 -1.20
N ALA A 236 7.62 -4.74 -0.39
CA ALA A 236 6.58 -3.84 -0.89
C ALA A 236 7.22 -2.60 -1.54
N THR A 237 7.36 -2.63 -2.86
CA THR A 237 7.94 -1.52 -3.65
C THR A 237 7.32 -0.15 -3.33
N PRO A 238 6.00 0.01 -3.08
CA PRO A 238 5.44 1.30 -2.71
C PRO A 238 6.08 1.90 -1.44
N LEU A 239 6.40 1.08 -0.43
CA LEU A 239 7.05 1.57 0.79
C LEU A 239 8.50 1.99 0.52
N TYR A 240 9.20 1.30 -0.38
CA TYR A 240 10.52 1.75 -0.84
C TYR A 240 10.46 3.09 -1.57
N THR A 241 9.44 3.30 -2.40
CA THR A 241 9.23 4.60 -3.04
C THR A 241 9.01 5.70 -2.00
N LEU A 242 8.20 5.43 -0.98
CA LEU A 242 7.99 6.36 0.13
C LEU A 242 9.29 6.63 0.89
N TYR A 243 10.09 5.60 1.16
CA TYR A 243 11.43 5.76 1.75
C TYR A 243 12.30 6.73 0.95
N ARG A 244 12.39 6.58 -0.38
CA ARG A 244 13.19 7.46 -1.25
C ARG A 244 12.68 8.90 -1.28
N VAL A 245 11.36 9.09 -1.33
CA VAL A 245 10.74 10.42 -1.16
C VAL A 245 11.20 11.08 0.14
N MET A 246 11.29 10.30 1.22
CA MET A 246 11.69 10.82 2.53
C MET A 246 13.19 11.09 2.66
N GLU A 247 14.04 10.45 1.87
CA GLU A 247 15.47 10.80 1.78
C GLU A 247 15.67 12.12 1.02
N ASN A 248 14.78 12.45 0.07
CA ASN A 248 14.91 13.62 -0.79
C ASN A 248 13.84 14.69 -0.52
N LYS A 249 13.69 15.11 0.74
CA LYS A 249 12.60 16.01 1.18
C LYS A 249 12.55 17.36 0.42
N GLU A 250 13.68 17.87 -0.03
CA GLU A 250 13.78 19.13 -0.79
C GLU A 250 13.14 19.03 -2.19
N LEU A 251 13.15 17.82 -2.77
CA LEU A 251 12.44 17.56 -4.01
C LEU A 251 10.92 17.45 -3.77
N TYR A 252 10.53 16.88 -2.62
CA TYR A 252 9.16 16.52 -2.24
C TYR A 252 8.57 17.36 -1.10
N ASP A 253 8.65 18.70 -1.20
CA ASP A 253 8.15 19.62 -0.16
C ASP A 253 6.71 19.34 0.28
N ASP A 254 5.86 18.87 -0.64
CA ASP A 254 4.45 18.58 -0.43
C ASP A 254 4.24 17.31 0.44
N LEU A 255 5.17 16.36 0.39
CA LEU A 255 5.16 15.11 1.18
C LEU A 255 5.96 15.23 2.48
N ALA A 256 6.85 16.22 2.61
CA ALA A 256 7.72 16.38 3.78
C ALA A 256 6.97 16.63 5.11
N LYS A 257 5.71 17.06 5.05
CA LYS A 257 4.88 17.41 6.22
C LYS A 257 3.97 16.28 6.71
N VAL A 258 4.04 15.12 6.06
CA VAL A 258 3.09 14.02 6.24
C VAL A 258 3.55 13.11 7.36
N ASN A 259 2.61 12.60 8.14
CA ASN A 259 2.90 11.51 9.05
C ASN A 259 3.05 10.20 8.26
N ILE A 260 4.30 9.85 7.97
CA ILE A 260 4.67 8.68 7.18
C ILE A 260 4.18 7.38 7.82
N GLN A 261 4.17 7.34 9.15
CA GLN A 261 3.68 6.17 9.88
C GLN A 261 2.20 5.91 9.57
N ASP A 262 1.39 6.98 9.51
CA ASP A 262 -0.03 6.86 9.13
C ASP A 262 -0.18 6.39 7.68
N VAL A 263 0.69 6.85 6.77
CA VAL A 263 0.69 6.41 5.37
C VAL A 263 1.03 4.92 5.27
N CYS A 264 2.02 4.44 6.02
CA CYS A 264 2.40 3.03 6.07
C CYS A 264 1.29 2.16 6.66
N GLU A 265 0.64 2.61 7.74
CA GLU A 265 -0.47 1.91 8.38
C GLU A 265 -1.70 1.86 7.47
N ASP A 266 -2.05 2.99 6.84
CA ASP A 266 -3.14 3.06 5.87
C ASP A 266 -2.83 2.15 4.65
N PHE A 267 -1.57 2.08 4.19
CA PHE A 267 -1.13 1.15 3.14
C PHE A 267 -1.31 -0.31 3.56
N CYS A 268 -0.75 -0.72 4.69
CA CYS A 268 -0.78 -2.12 5.13
C CYS A 268 -2.22 -2.58 5.41
N SER A 269 -3.00 -1.78 6.13
CA SER A 269 -4.39 -2.11 6.46
C SER A 269 -5.29 -2.19 5.23
N THR A 270 -5.14 -1.26 4.28
CA THR A 270 -5.88 -1.28 3.01
C THR A 270 -5.49 -2.48 2.16
N LEU A 271 -4.19 -2.79 2.05
CA LEU A 271 -3.73 -3.94 1.27
C LEU A 271 -4.23 -5.25 1.87
N MET A 272 -4.16 -5.44 3.19
CA MET A 272 -4.72 -6.61 3.86
C MET A 272 -6.20 -6.78 3.54
N ARG A 273 -7.00 -5.71 3.66
CA ARG A 273 -8.43 -5.75 3.33
C ARG A 273 -8.69 -6.10 1.86
N LEU A 274 -7.91 -5.55 0.92
CA LEU A 274 -8.04 -5.87 -0.50
C LEU A 274 -7.74 -7.35 -0.77
N LEU A 275 -6.67 -7.87 -0.19
CA LEU A 275 -6.30 -9.29 -0.28
C LEU A 275 -7.39 -10.19 0.33
N ASP A 276 -7.92 -9.82 1.50
CA ASP A 276 -8.99 -10.56 2.16
C ASP A 276 -10.29 -10.57 1.35
N ARG A 277 -10.60 -9.51 0.60
CA ARG A 277 -11.82 -9.44 -0.23
C ARG A 277 -11.64 -10.09 -1.61
N SER A 278 -10.42 -10.15 -2.13
CA SER A 278 -10.09 -10.66 -3.46
C SER A 278 -10.15 -12.18 -3.55
N SER A 279 -11.03 -12.76 -4.36
CA SER A 279 -11.06 -14.22 -4.56
C SER A 279 -9.81 -14.74 -5.29
N GLU A 280 -9.16 -13.87 -6.05
CA GLU A 280 -8.05 -14.17 -6.94
C GLU A 280 -6.72 -14.13 -6.20
N CYS A 281 -6.58 -13.24 -5.21
CA CYS A 281 -5.35 -13.03 -4.43
C CYS A 281 -5.41 -13.57 -3.00
N ARG A 282 -6.61 -13.77 -2.42
CA ARG A 282 -6.75 -14.34 -1.07
C ARG A 282 -5.99 -15.66 -0.98
N ASP A 283 -5.28 -15.83 0.13
CA ASP A 283 -4.44 -17.00 0.44
C ASP A 283 -3.26 -17.26 -0.51
N LYS A 284 -2.99 -16.39 -1.49
CA LYS A 284 -1.83 -16.51 -2.41
C LYS A 284 -0.71 -15.51 -2.14
N VAL A 285 -1.00 -14.49 -1.33
CA VAL A 285 -0.05 -13.45 -0.93
C VAL A 285 0.06 -13.45 0.59
N GLU A 286 1.27 -13.33 1.11
CA GLU A 286 1.56 -13.30 2.53
C GLU A 286 2.34 -12.03 2.89
N LEU A 287 1.80 -11.20 3.79
CA LEU A 287 2.51 -10.02 4.28
C LEU A 287 3.39 -10.41 5.48
N VAL A 288 4.68 -10.10 5.41
CA VAL A 288 5.65 -10.39 6.47
C VAL A 288 6.27 -9.11 7.00
N TYR A 289 5.99 -8.78 8.26
CA TYR A 289 6.57 -7.61 8.92
C TYR A 289 7.96 -7.94 9.46
N TYR A 290 8.94 -7.12 9.10
CA TYR A 290 10.35 -7.28 9.50
C TYR A 290 10.87 -5.99 10.15
N ASP A 291 11.38 -6.11 11.39
CA ASP A 291 12.04 -5.00 12.08
C ASP A 291 13.51 -4.93 11.67
N ASP A 292 13.77 -4.30 10.53
CA ASP A 292 15.12 -4.11 10.00
C ASP A 292 15.98 -3.11 10.81
N LYS A 293 15.40 -2.45 11.81
CA LYS A 293 16.11 -1.58 12.75
C LYS A 293 16.60 -2.31 14.00
N ASP A 294 16.07 -3.50 14.26
CA ASP A 294 16.54 -4.34 15.36
C ASP A 294 17.81 -5.08 14.92
N PRO A 295 18.97 -4.83 15.57
CA PRO A 295 20.21 -5.50 15.21
C PRO A 295 20.13 -7.02 15.36
N GLU A 296 19.30 -7.53 16.27
CA GLU A 296 19.11 -8.95 16.53
C GLU A 296 18.13 -9.62 15.56
N ALA A 297 17.32 -8.84 14.83
CA ALA A 297 16.34 -9.40 13.90
C ALA A 297 17.01 -9.93 12.63
N ASN A 298 16.73 -11.19 12.31
CA ASN A 298 17.18 -11.88 11.10
C ASN A 298 15.98 -12.19 10.18
N LEU A 299 15.96 -11.59 8.98
CA LEU A 299 14.89 -11.80 8.01
C LEU A 299 14.74 -13.28 7.60
N ALA A 300 15.84 -14.02 7.44
CA ALA A 300 15.80 -15.43 7.08
C ALA A 300 15.03 -16.25 8.11
N ASP A 301 15.27 -16.00 9.40
CA ASP A 301 14.57 -16.68 10.50
C ASP A 301 13.09 -16.24 10.57
N VAL A 302 12.79 -14.96 10.34
CA VAL A 302 11.40 -14.47 10.28
C VAL A 302 10.62 -15.18 9.17
N LEU A 303 11.20 -15.32 7.99
CA LEU A 303 10.58 -16.00 6.85
C LEU A 303 10.41 -17.50 7.11
N LEU A 304 11.41 -18.18 7.68
CA LEU A 304 11.32 -19.59 8.07
C LEU A 304 10.19 -19.82 9.08
N ASN A 305 10.13 -19.01 10.13
CA ASN A 305 9.09 -19.09 11.15
C ASN A 305 7.71 -18.89 10.52
N ARG A 306 7.57 -17.99 9.54
CA ARG A 306 6.30 -17.77 8.84
C ARG A 306 5.93 -18.96 7.95
N ILE A 307 6.89 -19.55 7.24
CA ILE A 307 6.68 -20.77 6.45
C ILE A 307 6.21 -21.93 7.34
N GLN A 308 6.86 -22.12 8.49
CA GLN A 308 6.47 -23.14 9.49
C GLN A 308 5.04 -22.95 10.00
N GLN A 309 4.62 -21.70 10.22
CA GLN A 309 3.24 -21.39 10.64
C GLN A 309 2.20 -21.68 9.55
N LEU A 310 2.56 -21.48 8.27
CA LEU A 310 1.64 -21.63 7.14
C LEU A 310 1.52 -23.07 6.64
N GLU A 311 2.58 -23.87 6.74
CA GLU A 311 2.59 -25.30 6.43
C GLU A 311 3.02 -26.11 7.67
N PRO A 312 2.13 -26.26 8.67
CA PRO A 312 2.47 -26.91 9.93
C PRO A 312 2.80 -28.41 9.80
N LYS A 313 2.49 -29.06 8.67
CA LYS A 313 2.95 -30.43 8.35
C LYS A 313 4.45 -30.54 8.07
N LEU A 314 5.17 -29.42 8.00
CA LEU A 314 6.63 -29.40 8.03
C LEU A 314 7.19 -30.00 9.35
N GLU A 315 6.38 -30.00 10.41
CA GLU A 315 6.71 -30.54 11.73
C GLU A 315 5.59 -31.39 12.33
N GLU A 316 5.01 -32.33 11.58
CA GLU A 316 4.29 -33.49 12.18
C GLU A 316 5.25 -34.44 12.93
N LEU A 317 6.54 -34.08 13.05
CA LEU A 317 7.51 -34.64 13.99
C LEU A 317 7.77 -33.76 15.23
N ILE A 318 7.20 -32.56 15.37
CA ILE A 318 7.38 -31.70 16.56
C ILE A 318 6.04 -31.51 17.29
N ARG A 319 5.68 -32.62 17.92
CA ARG A 319 4.84 -32.82 19.10
C ARG A 319 4.40 -31.57 19.90
N SER A 320 3.08 -31.55 20.05
CA SER A 320 2.30 -31.40 21.29
C SER A 320 2.38 -30.08 22.06
N LEU A 321 1.27 -29.33 22.02
CA LEU A 321 0.87 -28.45 23.10
C LEU A 321 -0.47 -28.92 23.67
N ASP A 322 -0.37 -29.35 24.93
CA ASP A 322 -1.43 -29.82 25.82
C ASP A 322 -2.16 -28.62 26.46
N PHE A 323 -3.49 -28.67 26.49
CA PHE A 323 -4.33 -27.71 27.21
C PHE A 323 -5.36 -28.47 28.06
N SER A 324 -4.90 -28.97 29.19
CA SER A 324 -5.75 -29.55 30.23
C SER A 324 -6.34 -28.45 31.14
N ASN A 325 -7.29 -27.64 30.65
CA ASN A 325 -8.34 -27.08 31.51
C ASN A 325 -9.54 -26.52 30.71
N LYS A 326 -10.48 -27.39 30.31
CA LYS A 326 -11.59 -27.04 29.39
C LYS A 326 -12.68 -26.14 30.02
N GLN A 327 -12.78 -26.09 31.35
CA GLN A 327 -13.87 -25.37 32.03
C GLN A 327 -13.57 -23.86 32.21
N THR A 328 -12.34 -23.50 32.59
CA THR A 328 -11.96 -22.09 32.82
C THR A 328 -11.87 -21.31 31.50
N LEU A 329 -11.45 -21.97 30.41
CA LEU A 329 -11.35 -21.36 29.08
C LEU A 329 -12.74 -21.08 28.48
N ALA A 330 -13.68 -22.02 28.58
CA ALA A 330 -15.04 -21.84 28.07
C ALA A 330 -15.79 -20.71 28.77
N ILE A 331 -15.63 -20.56 30.09
CA ILE A 331 -16.26 -19.48 30.88
C ILE A 331 -15.66 -18.12 30.51
N ASN A 332 -14.35 -18.02 30.33
CA ASN A 332 -13.69 -16.77 29.96
C ASN A 332 -14.00 -16.35 28.51
N ILE A 333 -14.04 -17.29 27.56
CA ILE A 333 -14.44 -17.02 26.17
C ILE A 333 -15.90 -16.56 26.11
N ALA A 334 -16.81 -17.26 26.79
CA ALA A 334 -18.23 -16.88 26.81
C ALA A 334 -18.44 -15.48 27.42
N ARG A 335 -17.71 -15.15 28.49
CA ARG A 335 -17.75 -13.84 29.14
C ARG A 335 -17.19 -12.73 28.24
N PHE A 336 -16.09 -12.97 27.53
CA PHE A 336 -15.52 -12.02 26.56
C PHE A 336 -16.45 -11.80 25.35
N VAL A 337 -17.03 -12.87 24.81
CA VAL A 337 -18.00 -12.79 23.72
C VAL A 337 -19.22 -11.98 24.15
N LEU A 338 -19.74 -12.20 25.36
CA LEU A 338 -20.85 -11.40 25.90
C LEU A 338 -20.49 -9.91 25.95
N TYR A 339 -19.31 -9.56 26.47
CA TYR A 339 -18.88 -8.17 26.63
C TYR A 339 -18.65 -7.46 25.29
N VAL A 340 -17.99 -8.13 24.33
CA VAL A 340 -17.78 -7.56 22.98
C VAL A 340 -19.12 -7.35 22.28
N LEU A 341 -20.03 -8.33 22.35
CA LEU A 341 -21.36 -8.21 21.73
C LEU A 341 -22.24 -7.15 22.40
N SER A 342 -22.13 -6.98 23.72
CA SER A 342 -22.83 -5.93 24.47
C SER A 342 -22.36 -4.53 24.06
N VAL A 343 -21.04 -4.35 23.93
CA VAL A 343 -20.45 -3.07 23.51
C VAL A 343 -20.79 -2.77 22.06
N GLN A 344 -20.72 -3.76 21.16
CA GLN A 344 -21.07 -3.60 19.75
C GLN A 344 -22.57 -3.26 19.57
N GLY A 345 -23.45 -3.97 20.29
CA GLY A 345 -24.89 -3.68 20.29
C GLY A 345 -25.22 -2.30 20.86
N PHE A 346 -24.48 -1.84 21.88
CA PHE A 346 -24.63 -0.49 22.42
C PHE A 346 -24.20 0.59 21.42
N CYS A 347 -23.07 0.41 20.72
CA CYS A 347 -22.62 1.33 19.67
C CYS A 347 -23.63 1.44 18.52
N GLU A 348 -24.19 0.31 18.06
CA GLU A 348 -25.20 0.29 17.01
C GLU A 348 -26.52 0.93 17.47
N ALA A 349 -26.95 0.67 18.71
CA ALA A 349 -28.12 1.31 19.30
C ALA A 349 -27.96 2.83 19.41
N CYS A 350 -26.78 3.32 19.82
CA CYS A 350 -26.47 4.75 19.83
C CYS A 350 -26.49 5.37 18.42
N ALA A 351 -25.96 4.67 17.40
CA ALA A 351 -25.99 5.14 16.02
C ALA A 351 -27.41 5.21 15.44
N VAL A 352 -28.26 4.23 15.75
CA VAL A 352 -29.68 4.21 15.36
C VAL A 352 -30.45 5.32 16.09
N LEU A 353 -30.23 5.48 17.39
CA LEU A 353 -30.88 6.51 18.20
C LEU A 353 -30.50 7.92 17.70
N TYR A 354 -29.23 8.14 17.37
CA TYR A 354 -28.75 9.38 16.77
C TYR A 354 -29.44 9.68 15.44
N ASN A 355 -29.53 8.69 14.54
CA ASN A 355 -30.25 8.84 13.27
C ASN A 355 -31.74 9.18 13.48
N CYS A 356 -32.40 8.55 14.46
CA CYS A 356 -33.79 8.85 14.79
C CYS A 356 -33.98 10.26 15.35
N VAL A 357 -33.06 10.73 16.20
CA VAL A 357 -33.11 12.06 16.82
C VAL A 357 -32.81 13.17 15.80
N CYS A 358 -31.81 12.98 14.94
CA CYS A 358 -31.40 14.01 13.96
C CYS A 358 -32.30 14.08 12.73
N HIS A 359 -32.90 12.97 12.29
CA HIS A 359 -33.68 12.92 11.05
C HIS A 359 -35.19 12.72 11.26
N GLN A 360 -35.68 12.68 12.50
CA GLN A 360 -37.10 12.48 12.88
C GLN A 360 -37.78 11.29 12.17
N ARG A 361 -37.01 10.28 11.74
CA ARG A 361 -37.54 9.06 11.09
C ARG A 361 -37.40 7.87 12.02
N LEU A 362 -38.49 7.12 12.18
CA LEU A 362 -38.50 5.82 12.86
C LEU A 362 -37.68 4.81 12.04
N PRO A 363 -36.89 3.93 12.69
CA PRO A 363 -36.04 2.98 11.98
C PRO A 363 -36.89 1.91 11.28
N GLU A 364 -36.57 1.60 10.03
CA GLU A 364 -37.19 0.49 9.30
C GLU A 364 -36.80 -0.85 9.95
N VAL A 365 -37.76 -1.48 10.63
CA VAL A 365 -37.62 -2.75 11.37
C VAL A 365 -37.07 -3.90 10.51
N LYS A 366 -37.13 -3.79 9.17
CA LYS A 366 -36.61 -4.78 8.24
C LYS A 366 -35.07 -4.80 8.14
N LEU A 367 -34.38 -3.69 8.43
CA LEU A 367 -32.91 -3.63 8.37
C LEU A 367 -32.25 -4.34 9.58
N LEU A 368 -32.85 -4.25 10.77
CA LEU A 368 -32.37 -4.94 11.99
C LEU A 368 -32.49 -6.47 11.93
N ARG A 369 -33.37 -7.02 11.07
CA ARG A 369 -33.78 -8.42 11.13
C ARG A 369 -32.82 -9.39 10.41
N ARG A 370 -31.92 -8.91 9.56
CA ARG A 370 -31.03 -9.75 8.73
C ARG A 370 -29.61 -9.94 9.27
N VAL A 371 -29.08 -8.98 10.06
CA VAL A 371 -27.66 -8.98 10.46
C VAL A 371 -27.38 -9.64 11.82
N HIS A 372 -28.38 -9.78 12.70
CA HIS A 372 -28.10 -10.13 14.11
C HIS A 372 -28.61 -11.48 14.57
N ARG A 373 -29.12 -12.37 13.72
CA ARG A 373 -29.64 -13.66 14.20
C ARG A 373 -28.56 -14.51 14.87
N HIS A 374 -27.34 -14.53 14.31
CA HIS A 374 -26.21 -15.26 14.91
C HIS A 374 -25.65 -14.55 16.14
N HIS A 375 -25.49 -13.23 16.10
CA HIS A 375 -25.00 -12.42 17.23
C HIS A 375 -25.93 -12.48 18.44
N VAL A 376 -27.26 -12.43 18.22
CA VAL A 376 -28.27 -12.58 19.27
C VAL A 376 -28.28 -14.00 19.83
N MET A 377 -28.12 -15.02 18.98
CA MET A 377 -28.05 -16.42 19.45
C MET A 377 -26.75 -16.69 20.24
N MET A 378 -25.61 -16.11 19.84
CA MET A 378 -24.36 -16.17 20.59
C MET A 378 -24.45 -15.41 21.93
N PHE A 379 -25.09 -14.23 21.92
CA PHE A 379 -25.35 -13.45 23.13
C PHE A 379 -26.24 -14.22 24.11
N LEU A 380 -27.37 -14.74 23.63
CA LEU A 380 -28.28 -15.57 24.43
C LEU A 380 -27.59 -16.84 24.94
N GLY A 381 -26.79 -17.50 24.11
CA GLY A 381 -26.01 -18.68 24.50
C GLY A 381 -24.99 -18.37 25.61
N ALA A 382 -24.31 -17.21 25.54
CA ALA A 382 -23.38 -16.77 26.57
C ALA A 382 -24.10 -16.38 27.88
N VAL A 383 -25.26 -15.73 27.81
CA VAL A 383 -26.10 -15.43 28.98
C VAL A 383 -26.56 -16.71 29.66
N VAL A 384 -27.10 -17.68 28.89
CA VAL A 384 -27.56 -18.96 29.42
C VAL A 384 -26.41 -19.73 30.07
N LEU A 385 -25.22 -19.74 29.44
CA LEU A 385 -24.04 -20.39 30.01
C LEU A 385 -23.64 -19.76 31.35
N LEU A 386 -23.57 -18.43 31.43
CA LEU A 386 -23.18 -17.72 32.66
C LEU A 386 -24.20 -17.89 33.79
N LEU A 387 -25.49 -17.89 33.46
CA LEU A 387 -26.57 -18.18 34.41
C LEU A 387 -26.53 -19.62 34.93
N THR A 388 -26.18 -20.59 34.07
CA THR A 388 -26.07 -22.01 34.45
C THR A 388 -24.93 -22.26 35.44
N TYR A 389 -23.90 -21.40 35.45
CA TYR A 389 -22.76 -21.46 36.37
C TYR A 389 -22.84 -20.43 37.52
N GLU A 390 -24.03 -19.88 37.78
CA GLU A 390 -24.30 -18.90 38.85
C GLU A 390 -23.36 -17.67 38.83
N GLN A 391 -22.93 -17.22 37.64
CA GLN A 391 -22.05 -16.08 37.50
C GLN A 391 -22.84 -14.77 37.28
N PRO A 392 -22.40 -13.64 37.84
CA PRO A 392 -22.98 -12.33 37.53
C PRO A 392 -22.76 -11.99 36.06
N ILE A 393 -23.82 -11.53 35.37
CA ILE A 393 -23.80 -11.18 33.94
C ILE A 393 -22.95 -9.92 33.71
N ILE A 394 -23.04 -8.95 34.62
CA ILE A 394 -22.30 -7.68 34.59
C ILE A 394 -21.62 -7.54 35.95
N ASP A 395 -20.30 -7.39 35.95
CA ASP A 395 -19.51 -7.10 37.15
C ASP A 395 -18.61 -5.88 36.90
N GLU A 396 -17.81 -5.49 37.90
CA GLU A 396 -16.89 -4.36 37.80
C GLU A 396 -15.93 -4.45 36.59
N ARG A 397 -15.64 -5.67 36.10
CA ARG A 397 -14.77 -5.90 34.93
C ARG A 397 -15.42 -5.49 33.62
N PHE A 398 -16.75 -5.49 33.52
CA PHE A 398 -17.45 -4.92 32.37
C PHE A 398 -17.16 -3.43 32.22
N PHE A 399 -17.15 -2.68 33.32
CA PHE A 399 -16.83 -1.24 33.30
C PHE A 399 -15.36 -0.99 32.93
N PHE A 400 -14.42 -1.83 33.41
CA PHE A 400 -13.04 -1.76 32.97
C PHE A 400 -12.87 -2.07 31.48
N ILE A 401 -13.64 -3.01 30.92
CA ILE A 401 -13.60 -3.34 29.49
C ILE A 401 -14.29 -2.26 28.65
N LEU A 402 -15.39 -1.67 29.12
CA LEU A 402 -16.05 -0.54 28.46
C LEU A 402 -15.11 0.68 28.44
N ILE A 403 -14.50 1.03 29.59
CA ILE A 403 -13.52 2.11 29.69
C ILE A 403 -12.27 1.80 28.86
N ALA A 404 -11.73 0.58 28.90
CA ALA A 404 -10.59 0.18 28.09
C ALA A 404 -10.91 0.20 26.59
N THR A 405 -12.12 -0.19 26.18
CA THR A 405 -12.57 -0.12 24.79
C THR A 405 -12.75 1.33 24.34
N LEU A 406 -13.29 2.19 25.21
CA LEU A 406 -13.41 3.62 24.96
C LEU A 406 -12.04 4.29 24.88
N ILE A 407 -11.11 3.97 25.78
CA ILE A 407 -9.71 4.44 25.76
C ILE A 407 -8.98 3.89 24.52
N ALA A 408 -9.23 2.65 24.10
CA ALA A 408 -8.62 2.08 22.90
C ALA A 408 -9.17 2.72 21.61
N LYS A 409 -10.44 3.11 21.59
CA LYS A 409 -11.07 3.80 20.45
C LYS A 409 -10.83 5.31 20.43
N PHE A 410 -10.48 5.92 21.57
CA PHE A 410 -10.26 7.37 21.66
C PHE A 410 -9.11 7.88 20.76
N PRO A 411 -7.94 7.20 20.66
CA PRO A 411 -6.90 7.55 19.68
C PRO A 411 -7.36 7.41 18.22
N GLU A 412 -8.23 6.43 17.93
CA GLU A 412 -8.79 6.23 16.59
C GLU A 412 -9.75 7.37 16.19
N ILE A 413 -10.46 7.91 17.18
CA ILE A 413 -11.34 9.08 17.06
C ILE A 413 -10.50 10.37 16.93
N GLU A 414 -9.47 10.55 17.75
CA GLU A 414 -8.56 11.71 17.69
C GLU A 414 -7.78 11.76 16.37
N ARG A 415 -7.33 10.60 15.84
CA ARG A 415 -6.73 10.46 14.50
C ARG A 415 -7.67 10.88 13.36
N LYS A 416 -8.99 10.82 13.58
CA LYS A 416 -10.00 11.26 12.61
C LYS A 416 -10.40 12.74 12.77
N LEU A 417 -10.12 13.33 13.94
CA LEU A 417 -10.48 14.71 14.30
C LEU A 417 -9.36 15.73 14.02
N ASP A 418 -8.10 15.30 14.04
CA ASP A 418 -7.01 16.14 13.54
C ASP A 418 -7.17 16.24 12.03
N GLU A 419 -7.36 17.46 11.50
CA GLU A 419 -7.40 17.73 10.05
C GLU A 419 -6.18 17.06 9.41
N LYS A 420 -6.42 15.87 8.84
CA LYS A 420 -5.36 15.03 8.29
C LYS A 420 -4.67 15.88 7.23
N LYS A 421 -3.41 16.26 7.50
CA LYS A 421 -2.44 16.66 6.49
C LYS A 421 -2.12 15.44 5.63
N THR A 422 -3.12 14.84 5.01
CA THR A 422 -2.99 13.77 4.04
C THR A 422 -2.62 14.37 2.71
N VAL A 423 -1.63 13.78 2.06
CA VAL A 423 -1.31 14.13 0.68
C VAL A 423 -2.46 13.73 -0.20
N ASN A 424 -2.89 14.64 -1.07
CA ASN A 424 -3.88 14.32 -2.09
C ASN A 424 -3.37 13.14 -2.94
N TYR A 425 -4.23 12.17 -3.17
CA TYR A 425 -3.88 10.95 -3.87
C TYR A 425 -3.23 11.21 -5.24
N GLY A 426 -3.65 12.26 -5.97
CA GLY A 426 -3.02 12.69 -7.21
C GLY A 426 -1.53 13.05 -7.05
N ILE A 427 -1.19 13.83 -6.03
CA ILE A 427 0.20 14.21 -5.68
C ILE A 427 1.01 12.96 -5.36
N GLY A 428 0.45 12.09 -4.51
CA GLY A 428 1.10 10.83 -4.12
C GLY A 428 1.37 9.91 -5.31
N MET A 429 0.42 9.76 -6.24
CA MET A 429 0.60 8.98 -7.46
C MET A 429 1.72 9.54 -8.35
N ALA A 430 1.81 10.85 -8.49
CA ALA A 430 2.88 11.49 -9.26
C ALA A 430 4.25 11.22 -8.65
N CYS A 431 4.37 11.32 -7.33
CA CYS A 431 5.61 11.01 -6.62
C CYS A 431 5.99 9.54 -6.76
N SER A 432 5.01 8.62 -6.61
CA SER A 432 5.21 7.19 -6.83
C SER A 432 5.68 6.86 -8.24
N TYR A 433 5.09 7.50 -9.25
CA TYR A 433 5.45 7.27 -10.65
C TYR A 433 6.83 7.83 -10.99
N PHE A 434 7.15 9.02 -10.48
CA PHE A 434 8.45 9.62 -10.69
C PHE A 434 9.56 8.75 -10.08
N GLU A 435 9.45 8.39 -8.80
CA GLU A 435 10.50 7.64 -8.10
C GLU A 435 10.53 6.15 -8.45
N GLY A 436 9.36 5.54 -8.62
CA GLY A 436 9.24 4.11 -8.88
C GLY A 436 9.36 3.73 -10.35
N TYR A 437 9.38 4.70 -11.28
CA TYR A 437 9.49 4.42 -12.72
C TYR A 437 10.41 5.38 -13.46
N LEU A 438 10.13 6.69 -13.48
CA LEU A 438 10.88 7.62 -14.34
C LEU A 438 12.38 7.69 -13.99
N ILE A 439 12.73 7.66 -12.69
CA ILE A 439 14.12 7.62 -12.23
C ILE A 439 14.85 6.32 -12.64
N HIS A 440 14.11 5.23 -12.86
CA HIS A 440 14.71 3.99 -13.34
C HIS A 440 14.91 3.97 -14.86
N VAL A 441 14.05 4.65 -15.62
CA VAL A 441 14.02 4.57 -17.09
C VAL A 441 14.78 5.71 -17.78
N LEU A 442 14.67 6.95 -17.27
CA LEU A 442 15.18 8.14 -17.98
C LEU A 442 16.70 8.37 -17.82
N PRO A 443 17.27 8.33 -16.61
CA PRO A 443 18.68 8.62 -16.39
C PRO A 443 19.60 7.48 -16.87
N SER A 444 20.79 7.85 -17.35
CA SER A 444 21.92 6.93 -17.53
C SER A 444 22.76 6.94 -16.26
N ASP A 445 23.24 5.78 -15.82
CA ASP A 445 24.12 5.68 -14.63
C ASP A 445 25.61 5.79 -14.99
N GLY A 446 25.91 6.05 -16.27
CA GLY A 446 27.25 6.30 -16.80
C GLY A 446 28.23 5.14 -16.75
N SER A 447 27.86 3.97 -16.21
CA SER A 447 28.82 2.89 -15.94
C SER A 447 28.30 1.47 -16.18
N LYS A 448 26.99 1.21 -16.02
CA LYS A 448 26.40 -0.13 -16.21
C LYS A 448 25.11 -0.14 -17.03
N PHE A 449 24.42 1.00 -17.14
CA PHE A 449 23.13 1.13 -17.80
C PHE A 449 23.09 2.30 -18.78
N PHE A 450 22.64 2.01 -20.00
CA PHE A 450 22.30 3.01 -20.99
C PHE A 450 20.95 3.64 -20.62
N GLY A 451 20.90 4.97 -20.54
CA GLY A 451 19.66 5.69 -20.26
C GLY A 451 18.71 5.67 -21.45
N PHE A 452 17.52 6.23 -21.26
CA PHE A 452 16.48 6.29 -22.30
C PHE A 452 16.98 6.87 -23.64
N LEU A 453 17.81 7.92 -23.58
CA LEU A 453 18.36 8.58 -24.78
C LEU A 453 19.28 7.66 -25.57
N GLU A 454 20.15 6.91 -24.89
CA GLU A 454 21.02 5.92 -25.50
C GLU A 454 20.21 4.77 -26.11
N ASN A 455 19.16 4.31 -25.43
CA ASN A 455 18.25 3.29 -25.96
C ASN A 455 17.56 3.74 -27.25
N ILE A 456 17.14 5.01 -27.35
CA ILE A 456 16.63 5.56 -28.62
C ILE A 456 17.70 5.51 -29.70
N LYS A 457 18.93 5.93 -29.42
CA LYS A 457 20.03 5.91 -30.42
C LYS A 457 20.34 4.50 -30.92
N ILE A 458 20.32 3.51 -30.02
CA ILE A 458 20.51 2.09 -30.36
C ILE A 458 19.38 1.62 -31.28
N TYR A 459 18.13 1.94 -30.93
CA TYR A 459 16.96 1.60 -31.74
C TYR A 459 17.01 2.27 -33.12
N GLU A 460 17.33 3.57 -33.18
CA GLU A 460 17.52 4.32 -34.43
C GLU A 460 18.57 3.68 -35.34
N SER A 461 19.66 3.17 -34.77
CA SER A 461 20.71 2.48 -35.53
C SER A 461 20.27 1.09 -36.00
N ARG A 462 19.54 0.35 -35.16
CA ARG A 462 19.09 -1.01 -35.44
C ARG A 462 17.99 -1.04 -36.51
N GLU A 463 17.01 -0.16 -36.39
CA GLU A 463 15.80 -0.14 -37.22
C GLU A 463 15.92 0.81 -38.43
N GLY A 464 17.02 1.57 -38.53
CA GLY A 464 17.21 2.54 -39.62
C GLY A 464 16.21 3.71 -39.60
N VAL A 465 15.70 4.09 -38.42
CA VAL A 465 14.72 5.18 -38.24
C VAL A 465 15.32 6.39 -37.53
N VAL A 466 14.58 7.50 -37.48
CA VAL A 466 14.95 8.69 -36.68
C VAL A 466 13.78 9.12 -35.82
N PHE A 467 14.06 9.42 -34.55
CA PHE A 467 13.15 10.06 -33.62
C PHE A 467 13.45 11.57 -33.65
N PRO A 468 12.56 12.41 -34.21
CA PRO A 468 12.80 13.85 -34.22
C PRO A 468 12.89 14.43 -32.80
N VAL A 469 12.10 13.88 -31.87
CA VAL A 469 12.17 14.24 -30.45
C VAL A 469 12.54 13.01 -29.64
N LYS A 470 13.67 13.07 -28.94
CA LYS A 470 14.22 11.96 -28.15
C LYS A 470 13.80 12.07 -26.67
N LYS A 471 12.50 12.23 -26.44
CA LYS A 471 11.87 12.30 -25.12
C LYS A 471 10.84 11.18 -24.97
N LEU A 472 10.61 10.73 -23.73
CA LEU A 472 9.49 9.86 -23.41
C LEU A 472 8.22 10.71 -23.32
N PHE A 473 7.21 10.41 -24.14
CA PHE A 473 5.91 11.06 -24.06
C PHE A 473 5.00 10.25 -23.13
N VAL A 474 4.46 10.89 -22.10
CA VAL A 474 3.49 10.28 -21.17
C VAL A 474 2.12 10.89 -21.44
N VAL A 475 1.21 10.07 -21.99
CA VAL A 475 -0.17 10.45 -22.32
C VAL A 475 -1.05 10.27 -21.09
N VAL A 476 -1.62 11.37 -20.61
CA VAL A 476 -2.56 11.40 -19.49
C VAL A 476 -3.95 11.71 -20.04
N THR A 477 -4.90 10.81 -19.79
CA THR A 477 -6.26 10.93 -20.32
C THR A 477 -7.23 11.51 -19.29
N LYS A 478 -8.26 12.22 -19.76
CA LYS A 478 -9.33 12.74 -18.92
C LYS A 478 -10.11 11.63 -18.23
N SER A 479 -10.37 10.54 -18.94
CA SER A 479 -11.11 9.40 -18.39
C SER A 479 -10.30 8.55 -17.40
N LEU A 480 -9.00 8.84 -17.24
CA LEU A 480 -7.99 8.04 -16.54
C LEU A 480 -7.58 6.76 -17.28
N PHE A 481 -8.31 6.36 -18.33
CA PHE A 481 -8.06 5.13 -19.05
C PHE A 481 -6.84 5.23 -19.97
N SER A 482 -5.98 4.21 -19.94
CA SER A 482 -4.96 4.00 -20.97
C SER A 482 -5.10 2.58 -21.52
N PRO A 483 -5.37 2.41 -22.82
CA PRO A 483 -5.51 1.10 -23.43
C PRO A 483 -4.19 0.31 -23.38
N PRO A 484 -4.24 -1.03 -23.48
CA PRO A 484 -3.05 -1.87 -23.64
C PRO A 484 -2.12 -1.36 -24.75
N ALA A 485 -2.68 -0.95 -25.90
CA ALA A 485 -1.96 -0.28 -26.97
C ALA A 485 -2.58 1.06 -27.33
N LEU A 486 -1.77 2.12 -27.44
CA LEU A 486 -2.28 3.47 -27.76
C LEU A 486 -2.90 3.58 -29.16
N GLU A 487 -2.64 2.61 -30.05
CA GLU A 487 -3.31 2.49 -31.35
C GLU A 487 -4.83 2.26 -31.24
N GLU A 488 -5.32 1.79 -30.09
CA GLU A 488 -6.76 1.69 -29.81
C GLU A 488 -7.45 3.07 -29.75
N PHE A 489 -6.70 4.16 -29.59
CA PHE A 489 -7.23 5.51 -29.71
C PHE A 489 -7.36 6.00 -31.16
N ASN A 490 -6.87 5.24 -32.15
CA ASN A 490 -7.04 5.60 -33.55
C ASN A 490 -8.53 5.65 -33.93
N LYS A 491 -8.90 6.66 -34.72
CA LYS A 491 -10.26 6.79 -35.24
C LYS A 491 -10.51 5.71 -36.30
N THR A 492 -11.46 4.81 -36.04
CA THR A 492 -11.84 3.75 -36.98
C THR A 492 -12.54 4.36 -38.21
N GLY A 493 -12.21 3.87 -39.41
CA GLY A 493 -12.85 4.31 -40.66
C GLY A 493 -12.44 5.70 -41.17
N ARG A 494 -11.38 6.30 -40.62
CA ARG A 494 -10.84 7.60 -41.02
C ARG A 494 -9.39 7.47 -41.51
N ASP A 495 -9.22 7.19 -42.79
CA ASP A 495 -7.89 7.07 -43.44
C ASP A 495 -7.26 8.43 -43.76
N ASP A 496 -8.08 9.49 -43.70
CA ASP A 496 -7.68 10.89 -43.84
C ASP A 496 -7.02 11.47 -42.57
N LEU A 497 -7.04 10.74 -41.46
CA LEU A 497 -6.42 11.17 -40.20
C LEU A 497 -5.13 10.40 -39.91
N PRO A 498 -4.15 11.02 -39.23
CA PRO A 498 -2.98 10.30 -38.75
C PRO A 498 -3.32 9.18 -37.77
N LYS A 499 -2.54 8.10 -37.82
CA LYS A 499 -2.73 6.88 -37.01
C LYS A 499 -1.44 6.46 -36.33
N LEU A 500 -1.56 6.02 -35.09
CA LEU A 500 -0.49 5.37 -34.32
C LEU A 500 -0.41 3.89 -34.66
N GLU A 501 0.81 3.38 -34.81
CA GLU A 501 1.09 1.95 -34.88
C GLU A 501 2.17 1.61 -33.86
N ALA A 502 1.91 0.62 -33.01
CA ALA A 502 2.92 0.12 -32.08
C ALA A 502 4.05 -0.59 -32.86
N CYS A 503 5.30 -0.23 -32.56
CA CYS A 503 6.49 -0.90 -33.11
C CYS A 503 7.12 -1.85 -32.06
N SER A 504 8.33 -2.33 -32.34
CA SER A 504 9.10 -3.10 -31.38
C SER A 504 9.52 -2.23 -30.17
N SER A 505 9.77 -2.88 -29.04
CA SER A 505 10.28 -2.20 -27.85
C SER A 505 11.71 -1.68 -28.09
N LEU A 506 12.01 -0.59 -27.40
CA LEU A 506 13.39 -0.15 -27.16
C LEU A 506 14.17 -1.25 -26.41
N SER A 507 15.49 -1.14 -26.40
CA SER A 507 16.34 -2.04 -25.62
C SER A 507 15.91 -2.07 -24.15
N GLU A 508 16.00 -3.26 -23.57
CA GLU A 508 15.59 -3.51 -22.18
C GLU A 508 16.53 -2.82 -21.19
N ILE A 509 15.96 -2.27 -20.13
CA ILE A 509 16.72 -1.79 -18.98
C ILE A 509 16.50 -2.81 -17.85
N GLU A 510 17.57 -3.46 -17.41
CA GLU A 510 17.56 -4.46 -16.35
C GLU A 510 18.10 -3.85 -15.04
N LYS A 511 17.35 -3.88 -13.94
CA LYS A 511 17.78 -3.35 -12.63
C LYS A 511 17.30 -4.23 -11.47
N ASP A 512 18.06 -4.26 -10.38
CA ASP A 512 17.61 -4.85 -9.11
C ASP A 512 16.85 -3.80 -8.30
N VAL A 513 15.62 -4.12 -7.86
CA VAL A 513 14.76 -3.17 -7.13
C VAL A 513 13.94 -3.88 -6.06
N ALA A 514 14.06 -3.42 -4.81
CA ALA A 514 13.22 -3.85 -3.68
C ALA A 514 13.10 -5.38 -3.51
N GLY A 515 14.22 -6.09 -3.60
CA GLY A 515 14.30 -7.55 -3.50
C GLY A 515 13.92 -8.29 -4.78
N ILE A 516 13.65 -7.59 -5.88
CA ILE A 516 13.38 -8.17 -7.20
C ILE A 516 14.66 -8.05 -8.04
N LYS A 517 15.23 -9.20 -8.38
CA LYS A 517 16.45 -9.32 -9.19
C LYS A 517 16.15 -9.23 -10.68
N ASN A 518 17.01 -8.55 -11.42
CA ASN A 518 16.99 -8.47 -12.88
C ASN A 518 15.61 -8.04 -13.40
N ARG A 519 15.02 -7.00 -12.78
CA ARG A 519 13.73 -6.43 -13.16
C ARG A 519 13.87 -5.70 -14.49
N ILE A 520 13.02 -6.02 -15.44
CA ILE A 520 13.09 -5.49 -16.80
C ILE A 520 12.09 -4.33 -16.97
N TYR A 521 12.60 -3.19 -17.44
CA TYR A 521 11.80 -2.06 -17.90
C TYR A 521 11.86 -2.00 -19.42
N ARG A 522 10.68 -1.81 -20.04
CA ARG A 522 10.51 -1.69 -21.49
C ARG A 522 9.75 -0.42 -21.81
N SER A 523 10.14 0.21 -22.90
CA SER A 523 9.42 1.31 -23.53
C SER A 523 9.10 0.94 -24.97
N THR A 524 7.94 1.38 -25.46
CA THR A 524 7.47 1.05 -26.81
C THR A 524 7.67 2.22 -27.75
N ALA A 525 8.34 1.95 -28.87
CA ALA A 525 8.37 2.88 -29.99
C ALA A 525 7.04 2.80 -30.74
N TYR A 526 6.58 3.94 -31.23
CA TYR A 526 5.39 4.09 -32.06
C TYR A 526 5.76 4.81 -33.35
N LYS A 527 5.04 4.51 -34.43
CA LYS A 527 5.05 5.29 -35.66
C LYS A 527 3.71 6.00 -35.82
N ILE A 528 3.76 7.28 -36.12
CA ILE A 528 2.60 8.06 -36.54
C ILE A 528 2.59 8.10 -38.06
N TYR A 529 1.67 7.36 -38.67
CA TYR A 529 1.42 7.42 -40.11
C TYR A 529 0.55 8.61 -40.43
N ARG A 530 0.90 9.30 -41.50
CA ARG A 530 0.27 10.54 -41.91
C ARG A 530 -0.18 10.41 -43.36
N PRO A 531 -1.36 10.91 -43.74
CA PRO A 531 -1.76 10.94 -45.14
C PRO A 531 -0.70 11.67 -45.98
N ASN A 532 -0.19 11.01 -47.02
CA ASN A 532 0.76 11.58 -47.99
C ASN A 532 2.09 12.10 -47.42
N ALA A 533 2.49 11.69 -46.21
CA ALA A 533 3.76 12.11 -45.60
C ALA A 533 4.48 10.93 -44.93
N ARG A 534 5.78 11.08 -44.69
CA ARG A 534 6.59 10.04 -44.04
C ARG A 534 6.11 9.80 -42.61
N PRO A 535 6.17 8.55 -42.10
CA PRO A 535 5.82 8.27 -40.73
C PRO A 535 6.82 8.93 -39.77
N VAL A 536 6.32 9.35 -38.61
CA VAL A 536 7.12 9.98 -37.55
C VAL A 536 7.31 8.98 -36.42
N CYS A 537 8.55 8.70 -36.04
CA CYS A 537 8.82 7.83 -34.89
C CYS A 537 8.74 8.62 -33.57
N ILE A 538 8.12 8.04 -32.57
CA ILE A 538 7.96 8.62 -31.23
C ILE A 538 8.01 7.50 -30.19
N CYS A 539 8.50 7.78 -28.99
CA CYS A 539 8.33 6.87 -27.86
C CYS A 539 7.26 7.44 -26.94
N THR A 540 6.15 6.72 -26.78
CA THR A 540 5.00 7.21 -26.03
C THR A 540 4.35 6.09 -25.23
N GLU A 541 3.88 6.42 -24.03
CA GLU A 541 3.26 5.51 -23.07
C GLU A 541 2.08 6.23 -22.39
N GLY A 542 1.15 5.48 -21.81
CA GLY A 542 0.06 6.02 -21.00
C GLY A 542 0.49 6.28 -19.55
N GLY A 543 -0.20 7.19 -18.86
CA GLY A 543 -0.06 7.44 -17.44
C GLY A 543 -0.54 6.25 -16.61
N THR A 544 0.28 5.19 -16.47
CA THR A 544 -0.12 3.92 -15.85
C THR A 544 -0.70 4.03 -14.43
N PRO A 545 -0.27 4.96 -13.56
CA PRO A 545 -0.93 5.15 -12.26
C PRO A 545 -2.41 5.54 -12.39
N LEU A 546 -2.75 6.41 -13.36
CA LEU A 546 -4.12 6.83 -13.61
C LEU A 546 -4.95 5.70 -14.23
N ASN A 547 -4.36 4.91 -15.13
CA ASN A 547 -5.03 3.72 -15.64
C ASN A 547 -5.29 2.67 -14.54
N THR A 548 -4.39 2.59 -13.56
CA THR A 548 -4.61 1.75 -12.39
C THR A 548 -5.78 2.28 -11.57
N LEU A 549 -5.85 3.59 -11.32
CA LEU A 549 -7.00 4.22 -10.67
C LEU A 549 -8.31 3.99 -11.44
N HIS A 550 -8.29 4.08 -12.77
CA HIS A 550 -9.47 3.76 -13.61
C HIS A 550 -10.00 2.35 -13.33
N ARG A 551 -9.12 1.36 -13.21
CA ARG A 551 -9.50 -0.02 -12.90
C ARG A 551 -10.04 -0.15 -11.48
N VAL A 552 -9.37 0.47 -10.51
CA VAL A 552 -9.84 0.51 -9.12
C VAL A 552 -11.27 1.07 -9.05
N LEU A 553 -11.54 2.18 -9.76
CA LEU A 553 -12.88 2.79 -9.80
C LEU A 553 -13.94 1.95 -10.52
N LYS A 554 -13.54 1.09 -11.46
CA LYS A 554 -14.46 0.10 -12.06
C LYS A 554 -14.80 -1.02 -11.09
N ASN A 555 -13.88 -1.35 -10.17
CA ASN A 555 -14.04 -2.38 -9.14
C ASN A 555 -14.46 -1.78 -7.80
N SER A 556 -15.44 -0.87 -7.80
CA SER A 556 -15.79 -0.04 -6.63
C SER A 556 -16.21 -0.83 -5.39
N GLU A 557 -16.68 -2.08 -5.55
CA GLU A 557 -17.00 -2.98 -4.43
C GLU A 557 -15.78 -3.37 -3.59
N LEU A 558 -14.59 -3.41 -4.19
CA LEU A 558 -13.35 -3.73 -3.49
C LEU A 558 -12.71 -2.49 -2.82
N SER A 559 -13.05 -1.29 -3.30
CA SER A 559 -12.42 -0.03 -2.90
C SER A 559 -13.47 1.05 -2.62
N GLU A 560 -14.38 0.78 -1.69
CA GLU A 560 -15.42 1.71 -1.24
C GLU A 560 -14.83 3.03 -0.72
N GLU A 561 -13.60 3.02 -0.23
CA GLU A 561 -12.89 4.22 0.25
C GLU A 561 -12.59 5.23 -0.85
N LEU A 562 -12.63 4.79 -2.11
CA LEU A 562 -12.42 5.62 -3.29
C LEU A 562 -13.73 5.98 -3.97
N ALA A 563 -14.88 5.73 -3.32
CA ALA A 563 -16.17 6.17 -3.82
C ALA A 563 -16.28 7.71 -3.77
N GLY A 564 -16.78 8.31 -4.86
CA GLY A 564 -17.07 9.75 -4.92
C GLY A 564 -15.88 10.66 -5.19
N ILE A 565 -14.74 10.12 -5.62
CA ILE A 565 -13.52 10.92 -5.82
C ILE A 565 -13.65 11.85 -7.02
N ASN A 566 -13.09 13.05 -6.89
CA ASN A 566 -13.04 13.99 -7.99
C ASN A 566 -11.89 13.64 -8.96
N ARG A 567 -12.25 13.02 -10.08
CA ARG A 567 -11.27 12.56 -11.09
C ARG A 567 -10.49 13.72 -11.70
N GLU A 568 -11.15 14.86 -11.96
CA GLU A 568 -10.52 16.01 -12.59
C GLU A 568 -9.47 16.65 -11.68
N GLU A 569 -9.78 16.78 -10.40
CA GLU A 569 -8.84 17.25 -9.38
C GLU A 569 -7.62 16.33 -9.26
N ILE A 570 -7.85 15.01 -9.23
CA ILE A 570 -6.76 14.02 -9.16
C ILE A 570 -5.84 14.10 -10.39
N VAL A 571 -6.41 14.25 -11.59
CA VAL A 571 -5.62 14.42 -12.83
C VAL A 571 -4.82 15.71 -12.78
N LEU A 572 -5.43 16.81 -12.35
CA LEU A 572 -4.77 18.10 -12.23
C LEU A 572 -3.60 18.04 -11.24
N ASP A 573 -3.82 17.45 -10.07
CA ASP A 573 -2.79 17.27 -9.05
C ASP A 573 -1.66 16.37 -9.53
N PHE A 574 -2.00 15.26 -10.19
CA PHE A 574 -1.02 14.36 -10.79
C PHE A 574 -0.15 15.09 -11.83
N LEU A 575 -0.77 15.79 -12.78
CA LEU A 575 -0.07 16.52 -13.85
C LEU A 575 0.82 17.62 -13.29
N THR A 576 0.30 18.43 -12.37
CA THR A 576 1.00 19.57 -11.78
C THR A 576 2.20 19.10 -10.97
N THR A 577 2.00 18.07 -10.12
CA THR A 577 3.07 17.50 -9.31
C THR A 577 4.13 16.83 -10.16
N LEU A 578 3.75 16.02 -11.15
CA LEU A 578 4.72 15.31 -11.98
C LEU A 578 5.57 16.28 -12.81
N ARG A 579 4.96 17.33 -13.39
CA ARG A 579 5.69 18.40 -14.08
C ARG A 579 6.68 19.10 -13.15
N LYS A 580 6.27 19.44 -11.92
CA LYS A 580 7.12 20.06 -10.90
C LYS A 580 8.32 19.17 -10.57
N LEU A 581 8.11 17.86 -10.37
CA LEU A 581 9.18 16.91 -10.06
C LEU A 581 10.18 16.74 -11.21
N ILE A 582 9.69 16.56 -12.44
CA ILE A 582 10.53 16.45 -13.64
C ILE A 582 11.35 17.74 -13.83
N ALA A 583 10.72 18.91 -13.66
CA ALA A 583 11.41 20.18 -13.78
C ALA A 583 12.48 20.36 -12.69
N LYS A 584 12.23 19.94 -11.45
CA LYS A 584 13.21 20.04 -10.36
C LYS A 584 14.38 19.06 -10.50
N SER A 585 14.17 17.85 -11.05
CA SER A 585 15.20 16.83 -11.17
C SER A 585 16.14 17.05 -12.36
N PRO A 586 17.45 17.29 -12.14
CA PRO A 586 18.41 17.47 -13.23
C PRO A 586 18.54 16.23 -14.14
N GLU A 587 18.35 15.05 -13.56
CA GLU A 587 18.51 13.79 -14.28
C GLU A 587 17.32 13.46 -15.19
N CYS A 588 16.13 13.99 -14.89
CA CYS A 588 14.90 13.75 -15.63
C CYS A 588 14.44 14.94 -16.47
N ARG A 589 14.90 16.17 -16.14
CA ARG A 589 14.55 17.39 -16.88
C ARG A 589 14.88 17.21 -18.36
N ASP A 590 13.97 17.69 -19.21
CA ASP A 590 14.06 17.63 -20.67
C ASP A 590 14.09 16.23 -21.30
N LYS A 591 13.94 15.14 -20.54
CA LYS A 591 13.89 13.76 -21.06
C LYS A 591 12.48 13.20 -21.17
N CYS A 592 11.50 13.86 -20.58
CA CYS A 592 10.10 13.44 -20.53
C CYS A 592 9.19 14.60 -20.91
N GLU A 593 8.12 14.31 -21.64
CA GLU A 593 7.07 15.24 -22.03
C GLU A 593 5.71 14.69 -21.58
N ILE A 594 4.88 15.51 -20.95
CA ILE A 594 3.55 15.08 -20.47
C ILE A 594 2.47 15.69 -21.34
N VAL A 595 1.70 14.83 -22.01
CA VAL A 595 0.63 15.21 -22.94
C VAL A 595 -0.72 14.88 -22.33
N TYR A 596 -1.59 15.89 -22.18
CA TYR A 596 -2.96 15.68 -21.74
C TYR A 596 -3.87 15.45 -22.94
N PHE A 597 -4.68 14.39 -22.91
CA PHE A 597 -5.60 14.01 -23.97
C PHE A 597 -7.02 13.88 -23.43
N ASP A 598 -7.94 14.73 -23.90
CA ASP A 598 -9.37 14.55 -23.62
C ASP A 598 -9.95 13.49 -24.56
N ASP A 599 -9.86 12.24 -24.11
CA ASP A 599 -10.33 11.06 -24.82
C ASP A 599 -11.86 10.95 -24.90
N SER A 600 -12.59 11.84 -24.21
CA SER A 600 -14.05 11.97 -24.36
C SER A 600 -14.43 12.88 -25.53
N ASN A 601 -13.52 13.73 -25.99
CA ASN A 601 -13.76 14.62 -27.12
C ASN A 601 -13.57 13.85 -28.44
N ARG A 602 -14.66 13.68 -29.19
CA ARG A 602 -14.67 12.93 -30.46
C ARG A 602 -13.87 13.60 -31.57
N ASP A 603 -13.71 14.93 -31.50
CA ASP A 603 -12.99 15.71 -32.51
C ASP A 603 -11.48 15.65 -32.32
N LEU A 604 -11.00 15.30 -31.13
CA LEU A 604 -9.58 15.13 -30.86
C LEU A 604 -9.07 13.76 -31.32
N ASN A 605 -7.93 13.77 -31.98
CA ASN A 605 -7.17 12.58 -32.38
C ASN A 605 -5.81 12.59 -31.67
N LEU A 606 -5.47 11.50 -30.99
CA LEU A 606 -4.22 11.42 -30.22
C LEU A 606 -2.99 11.56 -31.12
N ALA A 607 -3.01 10.97 -32.32
CA ALA A 607 -1.89 11.05 -33.24
C ALA A 607 -1.62 12.49 -33.70
N ASP A 608 -2.67 13.29 -33.96
CA ASP A 608 -2.54 14.72 -34.28
C ASP A 608 -1.97 15.50 -33.10
N LEU A 609 -2.51 15.28 -31.90
CA LEU A 609 -2.02 15.94 -30.68
C LEU A 609 -0.52 15.67 -30.43
N LEU A 610 -0.07 14.43 -30.65
CA LEU A 610 1.34 14.07 -30.54
C LEU A 610 2.19 14.74 -31.63
N LEU A 611 1.69 14.81 -32.87
CA LEU A 611 2.39 15.53 -33.95
C LEU A 611 2.51 17.03 -33.68
N ASP A 612 1.45 17.66 -33.17
CA ASP A 612 1.47 19.06 -32.76
C ASP A 612 2.52 19.29 -31.67
N ARG A 613 2.59 18.39 -30.67
CA ARG A 613 3.61 18.51 -29.63
C ARG A 613 5.02 18.28 -30.16
N ILE A 614 5.21 17.37 -31.12
CA ILE A 614 6.49 17.20 -31.81
C ILE A 614 6.88 18.47 -32.57
N ARG A 615 5.95 19.10 -33.29
CA ARG A 615 6.19 20.37 -34.01
C ARG A 615 6.61 21.51 -33.07
N GLU A 616 5.98 21.59 -31.91
CA GLU A 616 6.33 22.61 -30.90
C GLU A 616 7.72 22.39 -30.31
N LEU A 617 8.10 21.13 -30.07
CA LEU A 617 9.41 20.79 -29.49
C LEU A 617 10.55 20.79 -30.50
N GLU A 618 10.26 20.44 -31.76
CA GLU A 618 11.22 20.38 -32.86
C GLU A 618 10.55 20.86 -34.17
N PRO A 619 10.52 22.18 -34.41
CA PRO A 619 9.88 22.76 -35.60
C PRO A 619 10.45 22.25 -36.92
N ASN A 620 11.72 21.81 -36.94
CA ASN A 620 12.38 21.31 -38.15
C ASN A 620 12.31 19.78 -38.28
N PHE A 621 11.39 19.11 -37.59
CA PHE A 621 11.32 17.65 -37.56
C PHE A 621 11.18 17.01 -38.95
N GLU A 622 10.51 17.68 -39.90
CA GLU A 622 10.38 17.19 -41.28
C GLU A 622 11.73 17.08 -41.98
N GLU A 623 12.63 18.05 -41.77
CA GLU A 623 13.99 17.99 -42.32
C GLU A 623 14.81 16.88 -41.68
N ILE A 624 14.66 16.68 -40.36
CA ILE A 624 15.35 15.63 -39.62
C ILE A 624 14.97 14.25 -40.18
N ILE A 625 13.68 14.03 -40.45
CA ILE A 625 13.17 12.79 -41.06
C ILE A 625 13.61 12.66 -42.52
N ALA A 626 13.83 13.77 -43.23
CA ALA A 626 14.30 13.76 -44.61
C ALA A 626 15.80 13.41 -44.76
N ARG A 627 16.63 13.76 -43.76
CA ARG A 627 18.11 13.68 -43.82
C ARG A 627 18.72 12.28 -43.67
N ARG A 628 18.05 11.29 -43.06
CA ARG A 628 18.51 9.89 -43.11
C ARG A 628 17.97 9.21 -44.37
N ARG A 629 18.89 8.92 -45.31
CA ARG A 629 18.73 8.00 -46.45
C ARG A 629 19.58 6.78 -46.20
#